data_AF-A0A2G1YSR7-F1
#
_entry.id   AF-A0A2G1YSR7-F1
#
_cell.length_a   1.000
_cell.length_b   1.000
_cell.length_c   1.000
_cell.angle_alpha   90.00
_cell.angle_beta   90.00
_cell.angle_gamma   90.00
#
_symmetry.space_group_name_H-M   'P 1'
#
loop_
_entity.id
_entity.type
_entity.pdbx_description
1 polymer ?
#
loop_
_entity_poly.entity_id
_entity_poly.type
_entity_poly.pdbx_seq_one_letter_code
_entity_poly.pdbx_strand_id
1 'polypeptide(L)' 'MSELFLAGALILFVEGVLYALFPDGMKKVMMTALETPSGTLRAFGLAAAIIGVVLIWFIRG' A
#
# COMPACT_ATOMS: atom_id res chain seq x y z
N MET A 1 -5.88 -20.31 3.21
CA MET A 1 -5.74 -19.65 4.53
C MET A 1 -4.35 -19.11 4.76
N SER A 2 -3.28 -19.92 4.64
CA SER A 2 -1.89 -19.49 4.81
C SER A 2 -1.50 -18.27 3.95
N GLU A 3 -1.97 -18.20 2.71
CA GLU A 3 -1.58 -17.13 1.78
C GLU A 3 -2.08 -15.74 2.19
N LEU A 4 -3.26 -15.63 2.80
CA LEU A 4 -3.78 -14.36 3.32
C LEU A 4 -2.95 -13.87 4.51
N PHE A 5 -2.60 -14.79 5.42
CA PHE A 5 -1.70 -14.47 6.54
C PHE A 5 -0.31 -14.09 6.06
N LEU A 6 0.22 -14.76 5.02
CA LEU A 6 1.51 -14.42 4.42
C LEU A 6 1.48 -13.03 3.77
N ALA A 7 0.44 -12.73 2.99
CA ALA A 7 0.27 -11.41 2.38
C ALA A 7 0.20 -10.31 3.45
N GLY A 8 -0.58 -10.53 4.53
CA GLY A 8 -0.64 -9.60 5.66
C GLY A 8 0.72 -9.42 6.35
N ALA A 9 1.46 -10.50 6.58
CA ALA A 9 2.79 -10.45 7.18
C ALA A 9 3.80 -9.69 6.31
N LEU A 10 3.75 -9.88 4.98
CA LEU A 10 4.60 -9.15 4.04
C LEU A 10 4.29 -7.65 4.02
N ILE A 11 3.01 -7.28 4.04
CA ILE A 11 2.60 -5.87 4.11
C ILE A 11 3.16 -5.21 5.38
N LEU A 12 3.00 -5.86 6.54
CA LEU A 12 3.53 -5.35 7.81
C LEU A 12 5.07 -5.26 7.81
N PHE A 13 5.74 -6.25 7.24
CA PHE A 13 7.20 -6.24 7.10
C PHE A 13 7.66 -5.05 6.26
N VAL A 14 7.06 -4.83 5.08
CA VAL A 14 7.44 -3.73 4.19
C VAL A 14 7.16 -2.37 4.84
N GLU A 15 5.98 -2.17 5.42
CA GLU A 15 5.65 -0.95 6.17
C GLU A 15 6.66 -0.70 7.31
N GLY A 16 6.92 -1.72 8.14
CA GLY A 16 7.85 -1.61 9.27
C GLY A 16 9.28 -1.25 8.83
N VAL A 17 9.76 -1.86 7.75
CA VAL A 17 11.07 -1.56 7.15
C VAL A 17 11.12 -0.12 6.65
N LEU A 18 10.07 0.37 5.97
CA LEU A 18 10.00 1.75 5.50
C LEU A 18 10.02 2.76 6.66
N TYR A 19 9.27 2.53 7.73
CA TYR A 19 9.31 3.40 8.91
C TYR A 19 10.65 3.36 9.64
N ALA A 20 11.32 2.21 9.69
CA ALA A 20 12.60 2.05 10.37
C ALA A 20 13.77 2.70 9.61
N LEU A 21 13.82 2.53 8.28
CA LEU A 21 14.89 3.06 7.43
C LEU A 21 14.65 4.50 7.00
N PHE A 22 13.40 4.89 6.74
CA PHE A 22 13.04 6.19 6.16
C PHE A 22 11.91 6.90 6.92
N PRO A 23 12.07 7.16 8.23
CA PRO A 23 11.01 7.71 9.07
C PRO A 23 10.51 9.07 8.59
N ASP A 24 11.41 9.97 8.18
CA ASP A 24 11.03 11.32 7.75
C ASP A 24 10.39 11.35 6.35
N GLY A 25 10.79 10.41 5.48
CA GLY A 25 10.11 10.18 4.21
C GLY A 25 8.64 9.80 4.42
N MET A 26 8.38 8.91 5.38
CA MET A 26 7.02 8.47 5.67
C MET A 26 6.15 9.55 6.31
N LYS A 27 6.72 10.35 7.22
CA LYS A 27 6.03 11.54 7.75
C LYS A 27 5.61 12.50 6.64
N LYS A 28 6.48 12.74 5.65
CA LYS A 28 6.16 13.61 4.51
C LYS A 28 5.01 13.07 3.68
N VAL A 29 5.03 11.77 3.39
CA VAL A 29 3.93 11.10 2.66
C VAL A 29 2.61 11.23 3.42
N MET A 30 2.62 11.04 4.74
CA MET A 30 1.42 11.24 5.57
C MET A 30 0.90 12.67 5.53
N MET A 31 1.77 13.68 5.59
CA MET A 31 1.34 15.08 5.46
C MET A 31 0.69 15.35 4.11
N THR A 32 1.30 14.88 3.01
CA THR A 32 0.69 15.00 1.68
C THR A 32 -0.65 14.28 1.58
N ALA A 33 -0.80 13.12 2.22
CA ALA A 33 -2.08 12.39 2.25
C ALA A 33 -3.18 13.17 3.01
N LEU A 34 -2.84 13.88 4.09
CA LEU A 34 -3.77 14.72 4.84
C LEU A 34 -4.22 15.96 4.06
N GLU A 35 -3.32 16.54 3.25
CA GLU A 35 -3.63 17.70 2.41
C GLU A 35 -4.40 17.32 1.13
N THR A 36 -4.37 16.05 0.74
CA THR A 36 -5.03 15.57 -0.48
C THR A 36 -6.54 15.42 -0.26
N PRO A 37 -7.39 15.96 -1.15
CA PRO A 37 -8.83 15.77 -1.06
C PRO A 37 -9.23 14.29 -1.05
N SER A 38 -10.19 13.92 -0.21
CA SER A 38 -10.64 12.53 -0.05
C SER A 38 -11.11 11.88 -1.36
N GLY A 39 -11.64 12.66 -2.30
CA GLY A 39 -12.03 12.18 -3.63
C GLY A 39 -10.85 11.65 -4.44
N THR A 40 -9.74 12.40 -4.47
CA THR A 40 -8.50 12.01 -5.14
C THR A 40 -7.87 10.79 -4.47
N LEU A 41 -7.85 10.77 -3.13
CA LEU A 41 -7.28 9.64 -2.39
C LEU A 41 -8.07 8.34 -2.63
N ARG A 42 -9.40 8.42 -2.71
CA ARG A 42 -10.27 7.28 -3.07
C ARG A 42 -10.02 6.82 -4.51
N ALA A 43 -9.93 7.73 -5.46
CA ALA A 43 -9.67 7.38 -6.87
C ALA A 43 -8.31 6.69 -7.02
N PHE A 44 -7.27 7.22 -6.35
CA PHE A 44 -5.94 6.62 -6.35
C PHE A 44 -5.94 5.24 -5.68
N GLY A 45 -6.59 5.11 -4.51
CA GLY A 45 -6.71 3.83 -3.81
C GLY A 45 -7.47 2.78 -4.62
N LEU A 46 -8.54 3.18 -5.33
CA LEU A 46 -9.28 2.28 -6.21
C LEU A 46 -8.43 1.84 -7.40
N ALA A 47 -7.70 2.76 -8.04
CA ALA A 47 -6.79 2.43 -9.13
C ALA A 47 -5.70 1.45 -8.67
N ALA A 48 -5.08 1.68 -7.52
CA ALA A 48 -4.08 0.80 -6.93
C ALA A 48 -4.64 -0.60 -6.62
N ALA A 49 -5.87 -0.68 -6.09
CA ALA A 49 -6.54 -1.95 -5.82
C ALA A 49 -6.80 -2.74 -7.11
N ILE A 50 -7.29 -2.08 -8.16
CA ILE A 50 -7.54 -2.71 -9.46
C ILE A 50 -6.22 -3.23 -10.06
N ILE A 51 -5.16 -2.41 -10.04
CA ILE A 51 -3.83 -2.82 -10.53
C ILE A 51 -3.32 -4.03 -9.74
N GLY A 52 -3.47 -4.03 -8.41
CA GLY A 52 -3.08 -5.15 -7.56
C GLY A 52 -3.78 -6.46 -7.95
N VAL A 53 -5.09 -6.41 -8.18
CA VAL A 53 -5.86 -7.59 -8.63
C VAL A 53 -5.39 -8.06 -10.01
N VAL A 54 -5.17 -7.13 -10.95
CA VAL A 54 -4.68 -7.47 -12.30
C VAL A 54 -3.30 -8.13 -12.23
N LEU A 55 -2.37 -7.59 -11.42
CA LEU A 55 -1.05 -8.18 -11.24
C LEU A 55 -1.11 -9.57 -10.63
N ILE A 56 -1.94 -9.78 -9.59
CA ILE A 56 -2.14 -11.11 -9.00
C ILE A 56 -2.68 -12.07 -10.06
N TRP A 57 -3.61 -11.63 -10.90
CA TRP A 57 -4.17 -12.44 -11.97
C TRP A 57 -3.13 -12.81 -13.03
N PHE A 58 -2.22 -11.90 -13.40
CA PHE A 58 -1.11 -12.22 -14.32
C PHE A 58 -0.04 -13.13 -13.73
N ILE A 59 0.20 -13.08 -12.42
CA ILE A 59 1.22 -13.91 -11.76
C ILE A 59 0.68 -15.32 -11.48
N ARG A 60 -0.61 -15.45 -11.20
CA ARG A 60 -1.27 -16.72 -10.83
C ARG A 60 -2.10 -17.38 -11.92
N GLY A 61 -2.49 -16.63 -12.95
CA GLY A 61 -3.18 -17.12 -14.14
C GLY A 61 -2.22 -17.74 -15.13
#